data_AF-A0AAN6W8T4-F1
#
_entry.id   AF-A0AAN6W8T4-F1
#
_cell.length_a   1.000
_cell.length_b   1.000
_cell.length_c   1.000
_cell.angle_alpha   90.00
_cell.angle_beta   90.00
_cell.angle_gamma   90.00
#
_symmetry.space_group_name_H-M   'P 1'
#
loop_
_entity.id
_entity.type
_entity.pdbx_description
1 polymer ?
#
loop_
_entity_poly.entity_id
_entity_poly.type
_entity_poly.pdbx_seq_one_letter_code
_entity_poly.pdbx_strand_id
1 'polypeptide(L)'
;MAQRVSLKSFLTTARKALTAPASQRPNPLAFVVGNESADLDSICSALLYAYFRTHAPSSQQTLHIPLSNLHRADLALRTELNAIFPSSPNSVTPDDLITLSDLPSPSDLPPNSTKWYLVDHNVLTGDLAQRGFDKSIVGCVDHHDDEGVIPSDAQPRVFAKCGSCMSLVLSQCQPIWDELESHQAIDEELARVAMAPILIDTVNLASKDKTTDWDLKAAAYAEGKLVAALGSARSDQGRYDRGEYFEHLSELKDSILHLSYRDILRKDYKRWSDGSLNLGISTVVQGFETCLAEVGDKQTLLTALKGWAEEQQLDIAAVMTVSKPGGLFTRELLVWALGGQDAVKVVKRFVEKNGETLGLNKWNNGELDEEESGEWRACWRQMDVGSSRKQVAPMLREVMKESAKL
;
A
#
# COMPACT_ATOMS: atom_id res chain seq x y z
N MET A 1 -30.49 -14.01 13.69
CA MET A 1 -30.00 -12.78 13.04
C MET A 1 -29.55 -13.18 11.63
N ALA A 2 -29.02 -12.29 10.79
CA ALA A 2 -28.56 -12.73 9.46
C ALA A 2 -27.34 -13.66 9.62
N GLN A 3 -27.36 -14.83 8.97
CA GLN A 3 -26.25 -15.78 9.04
C GLN A 3 -24.99 -15.13 8.47
N ARG A 4 -23.91 -15.16 9.27
CA ARG A 4 -22.64 -14.55 8.90
C ARG A 4 -21.94 -15.37 7.82
N VAL A 5 -21.54 -14.72 6.73
CA VAL A 5 -20.88 -15.36 5.59
C VAL A 5 -19.36 -15.30 5.78
N SER A 6 -18.63 -16.35 5.39
CA SER A 6 -17.16 -16.34 5.41
C SER A 6 -16.58 -15.29 4.47
N LEU A 7 -15.36 -14.83 4.74
CA LEU A 7 -14.71 -13.81 3.92
C LEU A 7 -14.49 -14.32 2.48
N LYS A 8 -14.15 -15.61 2.31
CA LYS A 8 -14.02 -16.27 1.00
C LYS A 8 -15.32 -16.30 0.21
N SER A 9 -16.44 -16.67 0.85
CA SER A 9 -17.75 -16.68 0.18
C SER A 9 -18.25 -15.27 -0.15
N PHE A 10 -17.93 -14.29 0.70
CA PHE A 10 -18.16 -12.87 0.42
C PHE A 10 -17.37 -12.41 -0.81
N LEU A 11 -16.06 -12.67 -0.88
CA LEU A 11 -15.22 -12.32 -2.04
C LEU A 11 -15.68 -13.03 -3.32
N THR A 12 -16.10 -14.29 -3.23
CA THR A 12 -16.67 -15.03 -4.36
C THR A 12 -17.93 -14.33 -4.89
N THR A 13 -18.81 -13.88 -3.98
CA THR A 13 -20.03 -13.15 -4.34
C THR A 13 -19.71 -11.79 -4.96
N ALA A 14 -18.76 -11.06 -4.38
CA ALA A 14 -18.26 -9.78 -4.90
C ALA A 14 -17.69 -9.92 -6.31
N ARG A 15 -16.83 -10.93 -6.54
CA ARG A 15 -16.27 -11.22 -7.87
C ARG A 15 -17.35 -11.58 -8.87
N LYS A 16 -18.32 -12.42 -8.50
CA LYS A 16 -19.45 -12.79 -9.37
C LYS A 16 -20.30 -11.58 -9.76
N ALA A 17 -20.57 -10.68 -8.81
CA ALA A 17 -21.31 -9.45 -9.09
C ALA A 17 -20.54 -8.52 -10.05
N LEU A 18 -19.22 -8.42 -9.87
CA LEU A 18 -18.33 -7.62 -10.72
C LEU A 18 -18.27 -8.14 -12.16
N THR A 19 -18.16 -9.47 -12.34
CA THR A 19 -17.98 -10.11 -13.65
C THR A 19 -19.29 -10.48 -14.35
N ALA A 20 -20.44 -10.29 -13.71
CA ALA A 20 -21.74 -10.50 -14.35
C ALA A 20 -21.92 -9.58 -15.58
N PRO A 21 -22.79 -9.93 -16.55
CA PRO A 21 -23.13 -9.04 -17.65
C PRO A 21 -23.69 -7.71 -17.14
N ALA A 22 -23.38 -6.59 -17.79
CA ALA A 22 -23.80 -5.25 -17.33
C ALA A 22 -25.31 -5.12 -17.07
N SER A 23 -26.14 -5.85 -17.83
CA SER A 23 -27.60 -5.89 -17.66
C SER A 23 -28.09 -6.64 -16.41
N GLN A 24 -27.22 -7.42 -15.77
CA GLN A 24 -27.53 -8.24 -14.59
C GLN A 24 -26.79 -7.76 -13.32
N ARG A 25 -25.96 -6.73 -13.43
CA ARG A 25 -25.22 -6.18 -12.28
C ARG A 25 -26.12 -5.31 -11.41
N PRO A 26 -25.88 -5.28 -10.09
CA PRO A 26 -26.34 -4.17 -9.27
C PRO A 26 -25.86 -2.84 -9.86
N ASN A 27 -26.75 -1.85 -9.91
CA ASN A 27 -26.42 -0.51 -10.38
C ASN A 27 -26.93 0.52 -9.35
N PRO A 28 -26.05 1.29 -8.71
CA PRO A 28 -24.59 1.31 -8.89
C PRO A 28 -23.87 0.15 -8.18
N LEU A 29 -22.68 -0.22 -8.68
CA LEU A 29 -21.73 -1.04 -7.92
C LEU A 29 -21.00 -0.17 -6.88
N ALA A 30 -20.94 -0.64 -5.64
CA ALA A 30 -20.20 0.03 -4.58
C ALA A 30 -18.82 -0.62 -4.40
N PHE A 31 -17.76 0.17 -4.49
CA PHE A 31 -16.38 -0.25 -4.29
C PHE A 31 -15.81 0.36 -3.02
N VAL A 32 -14.95 -0.40 -2.34
CA VAL A 32 -14.05 0.11 -1.30
C VAL A 32 -12.63 -0.11 -1.77
N VAL A 33 -11.80 0.91 -1.76
CA VAL A 33 -10.45 0.83 -2.32
C VAL A 33 -9.43 1.54 -1.43
N GLY A 34 -8.26 0.91 -1.31
CA GLY A 34 -7.06 1.46 -0.68
C GLY A 34 -6.21 2.29 -1.66
N ASN A 35 -5.10 2.84 -1.18
CA ASN A 35 -4.20 3.67 -2.00
C ASN A 35 -3.44 2.85 -3.06
N GLU A 36 -2.79 3.51 -4.02
CA GLU A 36 -2.08 2.84 -5.13
C GLU A 36 -0.80 2.08 -4.74
N SER A 37 -0.28 2.31 -3.53
CA SER A 37 0.80 1.47 -3.02
C SER A 37 0.27 0.09 -2.64
N ALA A 38 -1.04 -0.05 -2.37
CA ALA A 38 -1.69 -1.31 -2.03
C ALA A 38 -0.84 -2.11 -1.02
N ASP A 39 -0.38 -1.41 0.01
CA ASP A 39 0.28 -2.01 1.16
C ASP A 39 -0.74 -2.76 2.04
N LEU A 40 -0.26 -3.29 3.16
CA LEU A 40 -1.07 -4.09 4.05
C LEU A 40 -2.27 -3.30 4.59
N ASP A 41 -2.06 -2.04 4.97
CA ASP A 41 -3.11 -1.18 5.50
C ASP A 41 -4.21 -0.96 4.46
N SER A 42 -3.84 -0.53 3.25
CA SER A 42 -4.76 -0.32 2.15
C SER A 42 -5.59 -1.55 1.78
N ILE A 43 -4.94 -2.72 1.61
CA ILE A 43 -5.62 -3.96 1.20
C ILE A 43 -6.55 -4.46 2.32
N CYS A 44 -6.05 -4.55 3.55
CA CYS A 44 -6.82 -5.06 4.67
C CYS A 44 -7.97 -4.11 5.04
N SER A 45 -7.72 -2.79 5.03
CA SER A 45 -8.74 -1.77 5.30
C SER A 45 -9.89 -1.88 4.30
N ALA A 46 -9.58 -2.03 3.00
CA ALA A 46 -10.61 -2.17 1.97
C ALA A 46 -11.43 -3.45 2.17
N LEU A 47 -10.75 -4.56 2.46
CA LEU A 47 -11.35 -5.87 2.70
C LEU A 47 -12.30 -5.85 3.91
N LEU A 48 -11.82 -5.37 5.05
CA LEU A 48 -12.56 -5.34 6.30
C LEU A 48 -13.76 -4.40 6.20
N TYR A 49 -13.55 -3.20 5.66
CA TYR A 49 -14.60 -2.20 5.54
C TYR A 49 -15.71 -2.65 4.59
N ALA A 50 -15.36 -3.22 3.44
CA ALA A 50 -16.34 -3.75 2.49
C ALA A 50 -17.15 -4.91 3.09
N TYR A 51 -16.50 -5.80 3.83
CA TYR A 51 -17.16 -6.92 4.50
C TYR A 51 -18.21 -6.41 5.48
N PHE A 52 -17.85 -5.54 6.44
CA PHE A 52 -18.80 -5.06 7.44
C PHE A 52 -19.89 -4.19 6.85
N ARG A 53 -19.59 -3.34 5.86
CA ARG A 53 -20.63 -2.51 5.23
C ARG A 53 -21.64 -3.29 4.41
N THR A 54 -21.23 -4.41 3.83
CA THR A 54 -22.16 -5.35 3.19
C THR A 54 -23.12 -5.98 4.21
N HIS A 55 -22.58 -6.36 5.38
CA HIS A 55 -23.32 -7.05 6.43
C HIS A 55 -23.99 -6.12 7.45
N ALA A 56 -23.85 -4.80 7.31
CA ALA A 56 -24.51 -3.84 8.18
C ALA A 56 -26.04 -3.99 8.07
N PRO A 57 -26.80 -3.99 9.18
CA PRO A 57 -28.27 -4.05 9.11
C PRO A 57 -28.89 -2.92 8.27
N SER A 58 -28.21 -1.76 8.24
CA SER A 58 -28.59 -0.59 7.45
C SER A 58 -28.18 -0.66 5.97
N SER A 59 -27.47 -1.71 5.53
CA SER A 59 -26.90 -1.79 4.17
C SER A 59 -27.96 -1.89 3.06
N GLN A 60 -29.21 -2.20 3.41
CA GLN A 60 -30.29 -2.48 2.45
C GLN A 60 -29.88 -3.52 1.39
N GLN A 61 -29.07 -4.52 1.79
CA GLN A 61 -28.51 -5.56 0.91
C GLN A 61 -27.53 -5.03 -0.17
N THR A 62 -26.96 -3.84 0.04
CA THR A 62 -25.91 -3.30 -0.86
C THR A 62 -24.60 -4.07 -0.67
N LEU A 63 -24.17 -4.74 -1.73
CA LEU A 63 -22.85 -5.39 -1.79
C LEU A 63 -21.75 -4.34 -1.99
N HIS A 64 -20.77 -4.31 -1.08
CA HIS A 64 -19.57 -3.50 -1.20
C HIS A 64 -18.42 -4.39 -1.64
N ILE A 65 -17.77 -4.03 -2.74
CA ILE A 65 -16.71 -4.82 -3.37
C ILE A 65 -15.35 -4.27 -2.91
N PRO A 66 -14.55 -5.03 -2.14
CA PRO A 66 -13.20 -4.61 -1.81
C PRO A 66 -12.32 -4.70 -3.06
N LEU A 67 -11.56 -3.66 -3.35
CA LEU A 67 -10.65 -3.59 -4.49
C LEU A 67 -9.24 -3.31 -4.00
N SER A 68 -8.31 -4.20 -4.34
CA SER A 68 -6.87 -3.98 -4.16
C SER A 68 -6.36 -3.15 -5.34
N ASN A 69 -5.82 -1.97 -5.06
CA ASN A 69 -5.40 -0.99 -6.08
C ASN A 69 -4.01 -1.32 -6.66
N LEU A 70 -3.89 -2.51 -7.24
CA LEU A 70 -2.71 -3.02 -7.96
C LEU A 70 -3.18 -3.99 -9.05
N HIS A 71 -2.28 -4.43 -9.94
CA HIS A 71 -2.59 -5.50 -10.88
C HIS A 71 -2.37 -6.88 -10.25
N ARG A 72 -3.08 -7.90 -10.75
CA ARG A 72 -3.01 -9.29 -10.25
C ARG A 72 -1.58 -9.81 -10.07
N ALA A 73 -0.70 -9.50 -11.02
CA ALA A 73 0.69 -9.94 -11.02
C ALA A 73 1.56 -9.31 -9.90
N ASP A 74 1.07 -8.28 -9.22
CA ASP A 74 1.77 -7.60 -8.13
C ASP A 74 1.38 -8.13 -6.74
N LEU A 75 0.27 -8.87 -6.62
CA LEU A 75 -0.13 -9.45 -5.31
C LEU A 75 0.90 -10.42 -4.76
N ALA A 76 1.56 -11.18 -5.63
CA ALA A 76 2.61 -12.11 -5.23
C ALA A 76 3.80 -11.41 -4.55
N LEU A 77 3.95 -10.09 -4.74
CA LEU A 77 4.99 -9.27 -4.11
C LEU A 77 4.69 -8.91 -2.66
N ARG A 78 3.44 -9.11 -2.23
CA ARG A 78 2.94 -8.84 -0.87
C ARG A 78 2.94 -10.13 -0.07
N THR A 79 4.12 -10.70 0.14
CA THR A 79 4.31 -12.01 0.77
C THR A 79 3.68 -12.11 2.15
N GLU A 80 3.67 -11.00 2.90
CA GLU A 80 3.03 -10.86 4.20
C GLU A 80 1.52 -11.17 4.16
N LEU A 81 0.82 -11.01 3.02
CA LEU A 81 -0.60 -11.35 2.91
C LEU A 81 -0.86 -12.84 3.17
N ASN A 82 0.07 -13.72 2.81
CA ASN A 82 -0.07 -15.17 3.03
C ASN A 82 -0.08 -15.54 4.51
N ALA A 83 0.49 -14.71 5.38
CA ALA A 83 0.55 -14.94 6.82
C ALA A 83 -0.64 -14.34 7.59
N ILE A 84 -1.51 -13.57 6.94
CA ILE A 84 -2.72 -13.04 7.59
C ILE A 84 -3.75 -14.15 7.78
N PHE A 85 -4.02 -14.90 6.73
CA PHE A 85 -5.15 -15.82 6.71
C PHE A 85 -4.79 -17.17 7.34
N PRO A 86 -5.63 -17.73 8.23
CA PRO A 86 -5.38 -19.05 8.82
C PRO A 86 -5.27 -20.14 7.75
N SER A 87 -4.43 -21.15 7.93
CA SER A 87 -4.36 -22.32 7.04
C SER A 87 -5.61 -23.21 7.20
N SER A 88 -6.67 -22.92 6.44
CA SER A 88 -7.92 -23.67 6.41
C SER A 88 -8.53 -23.63 4.99
N PRO A 89 -9.22 -24.69 4.52
CA PRO A 89 -9.80 -24.73 3.17
C PRO A 89 -10.76 -23.56 2.85
N ASN A 90 -11.43 -23.03 3.89
CA ASN A 90 -12.40 -21.95 3.76
C ASN A 90 -11.81 -20.56 4.02
N SER A 91 -10.52 -20.46 4.33
CA SER A 91 -9.83 -19.19 4.45
C SER A 91 -9.57 -18.57 3.08
N VAL A 92 -9.51 -17.25 3.08
CA VAL A 92 -9.07 -16.44 1.94
C VAL A 92 -7.60 -16.73 1.64
N THR A 93 -7.28 -16.78 0.36
CA THR A 93 -5.90 -16.67 -0.13
C THR A 93 -5.74 -15.36 -0.92
N PRO A 94 -4.51 -14.90 -1.20
CA PRO A 94 -4.32 -13.71 -2.04
C PRO A 94 -5.02 -13.80 -3.41
N ASP A 95 -5.19 -15.00 -3.97
CA ASP A 95 -5.89 -15.21 -5.24
C ASP A 95 -7.40 -14.89 -5.14
N ASP A 96 -8.00 -15.00 -3.96
CA ASP A 96 -9.39 -14.65 -3.73
C ASP A 96 -9.63 -13.13 -3.73
N LEU A 97 -8.60 -12.30 -3.50
CA LEU A 97 -8.71 -10.84 -3.49
C LEU A 97 -9.05 -10.28 -4.88
N ILE A 98 -9.85 -9.22 -4.95
CA ILE A 98 -10.22 -8.56 -6.22
C ILE A 98 -9.23 -7.42 -6.49
N THR A 99 -8.73 -7.32 -7.72
CA THR A 99 -7.71 -6.32 -8.12
C THR A 99 -8.16 -5.51 -9.33
N LEU A 100 -7.35 -4.54 -9.76
CA LEU A 100 -7.60 -3.76 -10.98
C LEU A 100 -7.78 -4.65 -12.21
N SER A 101 -7.10 -5.80 -12.25
CA SER A 101 -7.20 -6.78 -13.34
C SER A 101 -8.58 -7.44 -13.46
N ASP A 102 -9.42 -7.35 -12.43
CA ASP A 102 -10.79 -7.89 -12.44
C ASP A 102 -11.83 -6.85 -12.89
N LEU A 103 -11.44 -5.58 -13.03
CA LEU A 103 -12.38 -4.53 -13.40
C LEU A 103 -12.85 -4.71 -14.85
N PRO A 104 -14.17 -4.62 -15.10
CA PRO A 104 -14.70 -4.58 -16.47
C PRO A 104 -14.11 -3.42 -17.28
N SER A 105 -14.21 -3.56 -18.59
CA SER A 105 -13.81 -2.53 -19.55
C SER A 105 -14.43 -1.16 -19.22
N PRO A 106 -13.81 -0.04 -19.64
CA PRO A 106 -14.38 1.30 -19.42
C PRO A 106 -15.82 1.46 -19.94
N SER A 107 -16.17 0.80 -21.05
CA SER A 107 -17.54 0.82 -21.59
C SER A 107 -18.55 0.07 -20.73
N ASP A 108 -18.11 -1.00 -20.06
CA ASP A 108 -19.00 -1.83 -19.23
C ASP A 108 -19.13 -1.31 -17.79
N LEU A 109 -18.21 -0.46 -17.33
CA LEU A 109 -18.23 0.12 -15.99
C LEU A 109 -17.93 1.63 -16.07
N PRO A 110 -18.91 2.44 -16.52
CA PRO A 110 -18.79 3.89 -16.56
C PRO A 110 -18.86 4.51 -15.14
N PRO A 111 -18.31 5.71 -14.91
CA PRO A 111 -18.27 6.31 -13.57
C PRO A 111 -19.63 6.47 -12.88
N ASN A 112 -20.67 6.83 -13.63
CA ASN A 112 -22.03 7.05 -13.12
C ASN A 112 -22.74 5.76 -12.68
N SER A 113 -22.20 4.57 -12.96
CA SER A 113 -22.71 3.29 -12.45
C SER A 113 -21.93 2.77 -11.25
N THR A 114 -21.10 3.62 -10.63
CA THR A 114 -20.25 3.25 -9.51
C THR A 114 -20.40 4.21 -8.32
N LYS A 115 -20.09 3.70 -7.13
CA LYS A 115 -19.92 4.46 -5.89
C LYS A 115 -18.60 4.04 -5.27
N TRP A 116 -17.79 4.99 -4.83
CA TRP A 116 -16.45 4.72 -4.30
C TRP A 116 -16.31 5.17 -2.85
N TYR A 117 -15.84 4.26 -2.01
CA TYR A 117 -15.41 4.54 -0.64
C TYR A 117 -13.89 4.40 -0.60
N LEU A 118 -13.21 5.46 -0.20
CA LEU A 118 -11.76 5.46 -0.09
C LEU A 118 -11.35 5.12 1.34
N VAL A 119 -10.35 4.25 1.47
CA VAL A 119 -9.67 3.99 2.74
C VAL A 119 -8.17 4.21 2.55
N ASP A 120 -7.49 4.71 3.58
CA ASP A 120 -6.02 4.91 3.58
C ASP A 120 -5.49 5.87 2.48
N HIS A 121 -6.40 6.64 1.88
CA HIS A 121 -6.12 7.80 1.04
C HIS A 121 -7.38 8.63 0.86
N ASN A 122 -7.18 9.89 0.43
CA ASN A 122 -8.26 10.82 0.15
C ASN A 122 -8.16 11.46 -1.25
N VAL A 123 -7.27 10.94 -2.11
CA VAL A 123 -7.15 11.34 -3.52
C VAL A 123 -7.02 10.11 -4.40
N LEU A 124 -8.00 9.89 -5.29
CA LEU A 124 -7.91 8.81 -6.26
C LEU A 124 -6.83 9.13 -7.30
N THR A 125 -5.94 8.18 -7.57
CA THR A 125 -4.83 8.33 -8.54
C THR A 125 -4.83 7.16 -9.54
N GLY A 126 -3.86 7.17 -10.47
CA GLY A 126 -3.61 6.04 -11.38
C GLY A 126 -4.78 5.69 -12.30
N ASP A 127 -4.95 4.39 -12.58
CA ASP A 127 -5.98 3.85 -13.49
C ASP A 127 -7.39 4.27 -13.10
N LEU A 128 -7.67 4.32 -11.80
CA LEU A 128 -9.01 4.64 -11.30
C LEU A 128 -9.35 6.12 -11.55
N ALA A 129 -8.39 7.03 -11.33
CA ALA A 129 -8.54 8.44 -11.68
C ALA A 129 -8.64 8.67 -13.18
N GLN A 130 -7.83 7.97 -13.98
CA GLN A 130 -7.90 8.04 -15.45
C GLN A 130 -9.26 7.59 -15.99
N ARG A 131 -9.93 6.65 -15.30
CA ARG A 131 -11.29 6.22 -15.61
C ARG A 131 -12.38 7.21 -15.16
N GLY A 132 -12.03 8.28 -14.46
CA GLY A 132 -12.97 9.32 -14.01
C GLY A 132 -13.82 8.93 -12.81
N PHE A 133 -13.37 7.96 -12.00
CA PHE A 133 -14.10 7.47 -10.83
C PHE A 133 -14.03 8.40 -9.61
N ASP A 134 -13.14 9.38 -9.63
CA ASP A 134 -13.02 10.46 -8.64
C ASP A 134 -14.35 11.22 -8.44
N LYS A 135 -15.16 11.33 -9.51
CA LYS A 135 -16.46 12.01 -9.49
C LYS A 135 -17.57 11.22 -8.79
N SER A 136 -17.31 9.97 -8.45
CA SER A 136 -18.27 9.04 -7.85
C SER A 136 -17.86 8.62 -6.43
N ILE A 137 -16.96 9.39 -5.80
CA ILE A 137 -16.57 9.20 -4.39
C ILE A 137 -17.74 9.60 -3.49
N VAL A 138 -18.12 8.71 -2.58
CA VAL A 138 -19.25 8.89 -1.65
C VAL A 138 -18.88 8.70 -0.19
N GLY A 139 -17.64 8.30 0.12
CA GLY A 139 -17.15 8.19 1.50
C GLY A 139 -15.64 8.03 1.56
N CYS A 140 -15.06 8.40 2.71
CA CYS A 140 -13.62 8.34 2.96
C CYS A 140 -13.35 8.09 4.45
N VAL A 141 -12.41 7.19 4.73
CA VAL A 141 -11.82 6.98 6.07
C VAL A 141 -10.31 6.98 5.88
N ASP A 142 -9.60 8.00 6.38
CA ASP A 142 -8.18 8.15 6.11
C ASP A 142 -7.44 8.77 7.30
N HIS A 143 -6.16 8.41 7.43
CA HIS A 143 -5.25 8.92 8.46
C HIS A 143 -4.21 9.91 7.93
N HIS A 144 -4.19 10.15 6.62
CA HIS A 144 -3.40 11.21 6.00
C HIS A 144 -4.01 12.60 6.20
N ASP A 145 -3.27 13.64 5.78
CA ASP A 145 -3.84 14.98 5.71
C ASP A 145 -4.92 15.03 4.63
N ASP A 146 -6.02 15.71 4.92
CA ASP A 146 -7.12 15.92 4.00
C ASP A 146 -6.68 16.89 2.89
N GLU A 147 -6.58 16.41 1.65
CA GLU A 147 -6.20 17.22 0.48
C GLU A 147 -7.35 18.10 -0.02
N GLY A 148 -8.54 18.05 0.61
CA GLY A 148 -9.65 18.94 0.31
C GLY A 148 -10.43 18.58 -0.95
N VAL A 149 -10.20 17.39 -1.53
CA VAL A 149 -10.90 16.91 -2.73
C VAL A 149 -12.09 16.01 -2.42
N ILE A 150 -12.18 15.46 -1.21
CA ILE A 150 -13.31 14.62 -0.80
C ILE A 150 -14.56 15.49 -0.61
N PRO A 151 -15.70 15.16 -1.25
CA PRO A 151 -16.94 15.91 -1.11
C PRO A 151 -17.34 16.12 0.34
N SER A 152 -17.84 17.31 0.66
CA SER A 152 -18.26 17.65 2.03
C SER A 152 -19.45 16.84 2.53
N ASP A 153 -20.26 16.32 1.61
CA ASP A 153 -21.42 15.47 1.86
C ASP A 153 -21.13 13.96 1.79
N ALA A 154 -19.86 13.57 1.61
CA ALA A 154 -19.43 12.18 1.66
C ALA A 154 -19.73 11.55 3.03
N GLN A 155 -20.22 10.31 3.04
CA GLN A 155 -20.62 9.60 4.25
C GLN A 155 -20.12 8.14 4.28
N PRO A 156 -19.26 7.78 5.25
CA PRO A 156 -18.61 8.66 6.21
C PRO A 156 -17.52 9.54 5.57
N ARG A 157 -17.12 10.61 6.25
CA ARG A 157 -15.94 11.42 5.95
C ARG A 157 -15.11 11.54 7.22
N VAL A 158 -14.21 10.59 7.44
CA VAL A 158 -13.44 10.44 8.70
C VAL A 158 -11.97 10.70 8.43
N PHE A 159 -11.42 11.69 9.14
CA PHE A 159 -10.01 12.05 9.08
C PHE A 159 -9.46 12.19 10.49
N ALA A 160 -8.43 11.41 10.82
CA ALA A 160 -7.72 11.53 12.09
C ALA A 160 -6.30 10.97 11.96
N LYS A 161 -5.31 11.62 12.57
CA LYS A 161 -3.95 11.06 12.63
C LYS A 161 -3.92 9.82 13.52
N CYS A 162 -3.39 8.71 12.99
CA CYS A 162 -3.10 7.47 13.71
C CYS A 162 -2.02 6.67 12.98
N GLY A 163 -1.53 5.61 13.62
CA GLY A 163 -0.46 4.80 13.07
C GLY A 163 -0.88 4.02 11.83
N SER A 164 -2.08 3.44 11.85
CA SER A 164 -2.69 2.71 10.74
C SER A 164 -4.12 3.21 10.47
N CYS A 165 -4.49 3.39 9.20
CA CYS A 165 -5.86 3.66 8.77
C CYS A 165 -6.82 2.54 9.19
N MET A 166 -6.35 1.29 9.29
CA MET A 166 -7.13 0.17 9.82
C MET A 166 -7.72 0.48 11.20
N SER A 167 -7.04 1.25 12.04
CA SER A 167 -7.55 1.66 13.36
C SER A 167 -8.85 2.47 13.26
N LEU A 168 -8.93 3.38 12.28
CA LEU A 168 -10.13 4.17 12.01
C LEU A 168 -11.22 3.32 11.35
N VAL A 169 -10.84 2.49 10.39
CA VAL A 169 -11.75 1.56 9.70
C VAL A 169 -12.42 0.62 10.71
N LEU A 170 -11.63 0.01 11.60
CA LEU A 170 -12.14 -0.88 12.62
C LEU A 170 -13.07 -0.15 13.59
N SER A 171 -12.79 1.11 13.94
CA SER A 171 -13.72 1.92 14.73
C SER A 171 -15.07 2.13 14.03
N GLN A 172 -15.10 2.28 12.70
CA GLN A 172 -16.35 2.37 11.93
C GLN A 172 -17.08 1.01 11.86
N CYS A 173 -16.32 -0.08 11.83
CA CYS A 173 -16.85 -1.44 11.72
C CYS A 173 -17.31 -2.04 13.05
N GLN A 174 -16.77 -1.57 14.19
CA GLN A 174 -17.00 -2.15 15.51
C GLN A 174 -18.48 -2.28 15.87
N PRO A 175 -19.34 -1.24 15.74
CA PRO A 175 -20.76 -1.38 16.05
C PRO A 175 -21.45 -2.49 15.25
N ILE A 176 -21.09 -2.63 13.97
CA ILE A 176 -21.65 -3.68 13.10
C ILE A 176 -21.14 -5.05 13.56
N TRP A 177 -19.85 -5.18 13.86
CA TRP A 177 -19.27 -6.45 14.30
C TRP A 177 -19.89 -6.92 15.62
N ASP A 178 -20.17 -6.01 16.57
CA ASP A 178 -20.80 -6.36 17.84
C ASP A 178 -22.28 -6.77 17.71
N GLU A 179 -22.98 -6.30 16.67
CA GLU A 179 -24.35 -6.71 16.36
C GLU A 179 -24.46 -8.04 15.61
N LEU A 180 -23.40 -8.46 14.90
CA LEU A 180 -23.38 -9.73 14.16
C LEU A 180 -23.24 -10.93 15.10
N GLU A 181 -23.87 -12.04 14.72
CA GLU A 181 -23.67 -13.31 15.44
C GLU A 181 -22.18 -13.70 15.42
N SER A 182 -21.67 -14.06 16.60
CA SER A 182 -20.30 -14.54 16.72
C SER A 182 -20.14 -15.86 15.97
N HIS A 183 -19.06 -15.96 15.23
CA HIS A 183 -18.69 -17.15 14.49
C HIS A 183 -17.18 -17.30 14.53
N GLN A 184 -16.71 -18.26 15.34
CA GLN A 184 -15.31 -18.48 15.66
C GLN A 184 -14.32 -18.33 14.49
N ALA A 185 -14.49 -19.12 13.42
CA ALA A 185 -13.55 -19.10 12.30
C ALA A 185 -13.57 -17.76 11.50
N ILE A 186 -14.72 -17.10 11.44
CA ILE A 186 -14.89 -15.83 10.73
C ILE A 186 -14.31 -14.69 11.59
N ASP A 187 -14.58 -14.73 12.89
CA ASP A 187 -14.05 -13.76 13.86
C ASP A 187 -12.52 -13.84 13.94
N GLU A 188 -11.93 -15.05 13.93
CA GLU A 188 -10.47 -15.23 13.86
C GLU A 188 -9.89 -14.56 12.61
N GLU A 189 -10.44 -14.88 11.43
CA GLU A 189 -9.93 -14.38 10.15
C GLU A 189 -10.02 -12.85 10.05
N LEU A 190 -11.18 -12.28 10.41
CA LEU A 190 -11.38 -10.82 10.40
C LEU A 190 -10.48 -10.12 11.44
N ALA A 191 -10.26 -10.73 12.59
CA ALA A 191 -9.39 -10.15 13.62
C ALA A 191 -7.92 -10.16 13.20
N ARG A 192 -7.46 -11.20 12.50
CA ARG A 192 -6.11 -11.22 11.89
C ARG A 192 -5.96 -10.15 10.81
N VAL A 193 -6.96 -10.00 9.92
CA VAL A 193 -7.00 -8.93 8.91
C VAL A 193 -6.91 -7.54 9.54
N ALA A 194 -7.56 -7.32 10.68
CA ALA A 194 -7.48 -6.04 11.39
C ALA A 194 -6.14 -5.86 12.13
N MET A 195 -5.64 -6.90 12.82
CA MET A 195 -4.41 -6.82 13.61
C MET A 195 -3.16 -6.59 12.74
N ALA A 196 -3.08 -7.23 11.58
CA ALA A 196 -1.86 -7.24 10.77
C ALA A 196 -1.33 -5.83 10.40
N PRO A 197 -2.12 -4.95 9.74
CA PRO A 197 -1.64 -3.60 9.40
C PRO A 197 -1.42 -2.73 10.65
N ILE A 198 -2.28 -2.83 11.67
CA ILE A 198 -2.11 -2.07 12.93
C ILE A 198 -0.74 -2.37 13.54
N LEU A 199 -0.37 -3.66 13.66
CA LEU A 199 0.93 -4.05 14.22
C LEU A 199 2.10 -3.63 13.33
N ILE A 200 1.99 -3.77 12.01
CA ILE A 200 3.06 -3.41 11.07
C ILE A 200 3.35 -1.91 11.11
N ASP A 201 2.33 -1.06 11.01
CA ASP A 201 2.54 0.39 10.88
C ASP A 201 2.93 1.07 12.19
N THR A 202 2.50 0.48 13.32
CA THR A 202 2.81 0.95 14.66
C THR A 202 4.05 0.30 15.28
N VAL A 203 4.69 -0.64 14.56
CA VAL A 203 5.84 -1.42 15.06
C VAL A 203 5.46 -2.13 16.38
N ASN A 204 4.43 -2.97 16.32
CA ASN A 204 3.84 -3.66 17.48
C ASN A 204 3.43 -2.69 18.60
N LEU A 205 2.79 -1.58 18.23
CA LEU A 205 2.36 -0.49 19.13
C LEU A 205 3.51 0.22 19.87
N ALA A 206 4.76 0.02 19.43
CA ALA A 206 5.95 0.59 20.07
C ALA A 206 6.45 1.90 19.42
N SER A 207 5.92 2.26 18.25
CA SER A 207 6.30 3.49 17.55
C SER A 207 5.81 4.72 18.30
N LYS A 208 6.73 5.51 18.86
CA LYS A 208 6.40 6.73 19.64
C LYS A 208 5.81 7.86 18.80
N ASP A 209 6.19 7.94 17.52
CA ASP A 209 5.81 9.04 16.64
C ASP A 209 4.52 8.77 15.86
N LYS A 210 4.11 7.50 15.76
CA LYS A 210 2.95 7.07 14.96
C LYS A 210 1.80 6.52 15.79
N THR A 211 2.08 5.79 16.88
CA THR A 211 1.04 5.08 17.63
C THR A 211 0.19 6.08 18.42
N THR A 212 -1.12 5.95 18.29
CA THR A 212 -2.12 6.80 18.96
C THR A 212 -3.13 5.97 19.73
N ASP A 213 -4.02 6.64 20.48
CA ASP A 213 -5.15 6.00 21.16
C ASP A 213 -6.10 5.25 20.22
N TRP A 214 -6.18 5.67 18.94
CA TRP A 214 -6.93 4.93 17.93
C TRP A 214 -6.36 3.52 17.75
N ASP A 215 -5.03 3.43 17.60
CA ASP A 215 -4.34 2.17 17.38
C ASP A 215 -4.39 1.26 18.61
N LEU A 216 -4.21 1.82 19.80
CA LEU A 216 -4.28 1.06 21.05
C LEU A 216 -5.67 0.45 21.27
N LYS A 217 -6.75 1.22 21.03
CA LYS A 217 -8.13 0.75 21.18
C LYS A 217 -8.50 -0.28 20.11
N ALA A 218 -8.12 -0.01 18.86
CA ALA A 218 -8.38 -0.90 17.73
C ALA A 218 -7.65 -2.25 17.90
N ALA A 219 -6.37 -2.23 18.26
CA ALA A 219 -5.61 -3.44 18.54
C ALA A 219 -6.19 -4.23 19.71
N ALA A 220 -6.53 -3.57 20.83
CA ALA A 220 -7.13 -4.24 21.98
C ALA A 220 -8.48 -4.91 21.62
N TYR A 221 -9.31 -4.26 20.80
CA TYR A 221 -10.57 -4.82 20.34
C TYR A 221 -10.37 -6.03 19.41
N ALA A 222 -9.53 -5.89 18.38
CA ALA A 222 -9.26 -6.98 17.44
C ALA A 222 -8.57 -8.17 18.11
N GLU A 223 -7.58 -7.92 18.97
CA GLU A 223 -6.92 -8.94 19.78
C GLU A 223 -7.92 -9.64 20.72
N GLY A 224 -8.85 -8.90 21.31
CA GLY A 224 -9.95 -9.48 22.10
C GLY A 224 -10.83 -10.44 21.30
N LYS A 225 -11.24 -10.06 20.08
CA LYS A 225 -12.00 -10.95 19.16
C LYS A 225 -11.18 -12.18 18.79
N LEU A 226 -9.88 -12.00 18.49
CA LEU A 226 -8.97 -13.08 18.13
C LEU A 226 -8.78 -14.08 19.27
N VAL A 227 -8.50 -13.61 20.48
CA VAL A 227 -8.32 -14.45 21.66
C VAL A 227 -9.61 -15.18 22.02
N ALA A 228 -10.77 -14.52 21.93
CA ALA A 228 -12.06 -15.18 22.17
C ALA A 228 -12.34 -16.29 21.14
N ALA A 229 -12.03 -16.04 19.86
CA ALA A 229 -12.14 -17.02 18.80
C ALA A 229 -11.18 -18.20 19.03
N LEU A 230 -9.92 -17.98 19.39
CA LEU A 230 -8.95 -19.06 19.59
C LEU A 230 -9.13 -19.83 20.90
N GLY A 231 -9.45 -19.14 21.99
CA GLY A 231 -9.64 -19.71 23.33
C GLY A 231 -10.82 -20.68 23.44
N SER A 232 -11.76 -20.62 22.49
CA SER A 232 -12.90 -21.54 22.42
C SER A 232 -12.57 -22.89 21.76
N ALA A 233 -11.39 -23.08 21.12
CA ALA A 233 -11.09 -24.31 20.35
C ALA A 233 -9.83 -25.12 20.72
N ARG A 234 -8.82 -24.58 21.42
CA ARG A 234 -7.50 -25.25 21.42
C ARG A 234 -6.77 -25.15 22.77
N SER A 235 -6.74 -26.26 23.52
CA SER A 235 -5.90 -26.41 24.71
C SER A 235 -4.46 -26.84 24.43
N ASP A 236 -4.14 -27.31 23.21
CA ASP A 236 -2.83 -27.93 22.89
C ASP A 236 -2.11 -27.37 21.65
N GLN A 237 -2.66 -26.36 20.95
CA GLN A 237 -1.95 -25.65 19.87
C GLN A 237 -1.69 -24.21 20.30
N GLY A 238 -0.46 -23.75 20.08
CA GLY A 238 0.11 -22.51 20.61
C GLY A 238 -0.87 -21.35 20.72
N ARG A 239 -0.92 -20.76 21.92
CA ARG A 239 -1.67 -19.53 22.21
C ARG A 239 -1.21 -18.45 21.23
N TYR A 240 -2.13 -17.61 20.74
CA TYR A 240 -1.77 -16.43 19.97
C TYR A 240 -0.77 -15.57 20.75
N ASP A 241 0.38 -15.32 20.12
CA ASP A 241 1.38 -14.38 20.60
C ASP A 241 1.49 -13.21 19.62
N ARG A 242 1.24 -12.00 20.11
CA ARG A 242 1.26 -10.78 19.31
C ARG A 242 2.66 -10.46 18.80
N GLY A 243 3.69 -10.74 19.61
CA GLY A 243 5.09 -10.53 19.27
C GLY A 243 5.51 -11.44 18.13
N GLU A 244 5.30 -12.75 18.26
CA GLU A 244 5.60 -13.72 17.20
C GLU A 244 4.82 -13.42 15.91
N TYR A 245 3.54 -13.02 16.02
CA TYR A 245 2.75 -12.66 14.85
C TYR A 245 3.29 -11.41 14.13
N PHE A 246 3.66 -10.38 14.89
CA PHE A 246 4.28 -9.17 14.34
C PHE A 246 5.65 -9.44 13.71
N GLU A 247 6.51 -10.22 14.39
CA GLU A 247 7.84 -10.58 13.90
C GLU A 247 7.74 -11.34 12.58
N HIS A 248 6.86 -12.35 12.51
CA HIS A 248 6.65 -13.12 11.29
C HIS A 248 6.14 -12.27 10.12
N LEU A 249 5.16 -11.38 10.35
CA LEU A 249 4.68 -10.46 9.32
C LEU A 249 5.76 -9.48 8.86
N SER A 250 6.56 -8.98 9.81
CA SER A 250 7.65 -8.03 9.52
C SER A 250 8.74 -8.68 8.68
N GLU A 251 9.15 -9.91 9.03
CA GLU A 251 10.12 -10.70 8.25
C GLU A 251 9.65 -10.91 6.81
N LEU A 252 8.39 -11.29 6.62
CA LEU A 252 7.82 -11.49 5.27
C LEU A 252 7.73 -10.20 4.49
N LYS A 253 7.35 -9.09 5.14
CA LYS A 253 7.27 -7.77 4.51
C LYS A 253 8.64 -7.27 4.07
N ASP A 254 9.66 -7.46 4.90
CA ASP A 254 11.01 -6.95 4.67
C ASP A 254 11.89 -7.91 3.83
N SER A 255 11.36 -9.09 3.48
CA SER A 255 12.03 -10.05 2.60
C SER A 255 12.01 -9.63 1.13
N ILE A 256 13.16 -9.78 0.48
CA ILE A 256 13.34 -9.60 -0.97
C ILE A 256 14.00 -10.81 -1.65
N LEU A 257 14.35 -11.86 -0.89
CA LEU A 257 15.26 -12.93 -1.32
C LEU A 257 14.74 -13.78 -2.49
N HIS A 258 13.44 -13.72 -2.77
CA HIS A 258 12.79 -14.47 -3.85
C HIS A 258 12.29 -13.56 -4.98
N LEU A 259 12.62 -12.26 -4.92
CA LEU A 259 12.15 -11.26 -5.87
C LEU A 259 13.25 -10.92 -6.86
N SER A 260 12.90 -10.77 -8.14
CA SER A 260 13.79 -10.15 -9.12
C SER A 260 13.96 -8.66 -8.84
N TYR A 261 15.00 -8.02 -9.38
CA TYR A 261 15.11 -6.56 -9.28
C TYR A 261 13.90 -5.83 -9.85
N ARG A 262 13.32 -6.33 -10.96
CA ARG A 262 12.08 -5.76 -11.51
C ARG A 262 10.94 -5.83 -10.50
N ASP A 263 10.80 -6.95 -9.79
CA ASP A 263 9.79 -7.12 -8.74
C ASP A 263 10.01 -6.21 -7.55
N ILE A 264 11.26 -6.06 -7.10
CA ILE A 264 11.64 -5.15 -6.03
C ILE A 264 11.30 -3.70 -6.40
N LEU A 265 11.62 -3.28 -7.62
CA LEU A 265 11.40 -1.92 -8.10
C LEU A 265 9.91 -1.56 -8.18
N ARG A 266 9.05 -2.51 -8.55
CA ARG A 266 7.59 -2.28 -8.61
C ARG A 266 6.87 -2.49 -7.28
N LYS A 267 7.51 -3.13 -6.28
CA LYS A 267 6.90 -3.48 -4.98
C LYS A 267 6.38 -2.24 -4.23
N ASP A 268 7.18 -1.20 -4.01
CA ASP A 268 6.71 0.07 -3.42
C ASP A 268 7.14 1.24 -4.30
N TYR A 269 6.33 1.49 -5.32
CA TYR A 269 6.63 2.44 -6.38
C TYR A 269 5.60 3.57 -6.42
N LYS A 270 6.08 4.79 -6.67
CA LYS A 270 5.22 5.93 -6.99
C LYS A 270 5.80 6.71 -8.17
N ARG A 271 4.89 7.25 -8.99
CA ARG A 271 5.20 8.00 -10.20
C ARG A 271 4.55 9.38 -10.15
N TRP A 272 5.26 10.38 -10.64
CA TRP A 272 4.77 11.75 -10.80
C TRP A 272 5.15 12.28 -12.17
N SER A 273 4.34 13.22 -12.66
CA SER A 273 4.61 13.99 -13.86
C SER A 273 4.51 15.47 -13.49
N ASP A 274 5.61 16.22 -13.66
CA ASP A 274 5.66 17.65 -13.38
C ASP A 274 6.49 18.35 -14.45
N GLY A 275 5.94 19.41 -15.06
CA GLY A 275 6.53 19.99 -16.27
C GLY A 275 6.43 19.01 -17.45
N SER A 276 7.53 18.81 -18.17
CA SER A 276 7.64 17.84 -19.27
C SER A 276 8.30 16.52 -18.86
N LEU A 277 8.62 16.33 -17.57
CA LEU A 277 9.40 15.20 -17.08
C LEU A 277 8.57 14.26 -16.20
N ASN A 278 8.90 12.98 -16.28
CA ASN A 278 8.35 11.91 -15.47
C ASN A 278 9.37 11.42 -14.45
N LEU A 279 8.97 11.40 -13.18
CA LEU A 279 9.76 10.89 -12.05
C LEU A 279 9.12 9.62 -11.50
N GLY A 280 9.93 8.57 -11.30
CA GLY A 280 9.53 7.39 -10.56
C GLY A 280 10.47 7.13 -9.38
N ILE A 281 9.92 6.81 -8.21
CA ILE A 281 10.70 6.45 -7.02
C ILE A 281 10.23 5.11 -6.45
N SER A 282 11.15 4.15 -6.46
CA SER A 282 10.99 2.84 -5.82
C SER A 282 11.60 2.86 -4.42
N THR A 283 10.86 2.38 -3.41
CA THR A 283 11.38 2.18 -2.05
C THR A 283 11.70 0.70 -1.84
N VAL A 284 12.90 0.40 -1.34
CA VAL A 284 13.42 -0.95 -1.16
C VAL A 284 13.78 -1.19 0.30
N VAL A 285 13.29 -2.30 0.86
CA VAL A 285 13.40 -2.65 2.29
C VAL A 285 14.74 -3.29 2.68
N GLN A 286 15.74 -3.21 1.80
CA GLN A 286 17.11 -3.66 2.03
C GLN A 286 18.09 -2.66 1.41
N GLY A 287 19.29 -2.57 1.98
CA GLY A 287 20.36 -1.71 1.46
C GLY A 287 20.96 -2.25 0.15
N PHE A 288 21.61 -1.39 -0.63
CA PHE A 288 22.22 -1.78 -1.90
C PHE A 288 23.26 -2.89 -1.73
N GLU A 289 24.03 -2.91 -0.64
CA GLU A 289 24.99 -4.01 -0.36
C GLU A 289 24.29 -5.37 -0.28
N THR A 290 23.18 -5.46 0.46
CA THR A 290 22.36 -6.69 0.55
C THR A 290 21.70 -7.04 -0.77
N CYS A 291 21.16 -6.05 -1.49
CA CYS A 291 20.59 -6.27 -2.82
C CYS A 291 21.62 -6.89 -3.77
N LEU A 292 22.82 -6.31 -3.84
CA LEU A 292 23.89 -6.77 -4.72
C LEU A 292 24.42 -8.16 -4.35
N ALA A 293 24.37 -8.51 -3.06
CA ALA A 293 24.79 -9.82 -2.57
C ALA A 293 23.75 -10.92 -2.81
N GLU A 294 22.46 -10.62 -2.58
CA GLU A 294 21.42 -11.65 -2.47
C GLU A 294 20.45 -11.71 -3.67
N VAL A 295 20.31 -10.63 -4.43
CA VAL A 295 19.34 -10.55 -5.55
C VAL A 295 20.04 -10.71 -6.90
N GLY A 296 21.15 -10.00 -7.09
CA GLY A 296 21.91 -10.04 -8.35
C GLY A 296 22.94 -8.92 -8.40
N ASP A 297 23.91 -9.03 -9.30
CA ASP A 297 25.02 -8.09 -9.38
C ASP A 297 24.61 -6.67 -9.84
N LYS A 298 25.59 -5.76 -9.85
CA LYS A 298 25.45 -4.37 -10.30
C LYS A 298 24.82 -4.28 -11.69
N GLN A 299 25.27 -5.11 -12.63
CA GLN A 299 24.78 -5.05 -14.01
C GLN A 299 23.29 -5.44 -14.07
N THR A 300 22.90 -6.45 -13.29
CA THR A 300 21.52 -6.92 -13.20
C THR A 300 20.61 -5.84 -12.60
N LEU A 301 21.05 -5.18 -11.52
CA LEU A 301 20.32 -4.05 -10.90
C LEU A 301 20.09 -2.92 -11.90
N LEU A 302 21.17 -2.47 -12.56
CA LEU A 302 21.12 -1.32 -13.47
C LEU A 302 20.31 -1.63 -14.73
N THR A 303 20.42 -2.85 -15.26
CA THR A 303 19.60 -3.31 -16.39
C THR A 303 18.12 -3.33 -16.03
N ALA A 304 17.78 -3.85 -14.85
CA ALA A 304 16.40 -3.87 -14.37
C ALA A 304 15.85 -2.46 -14.11
N LEU A 305 16.65 -1.57 -13.53
CA LEU A 305 16.25 -0.18 -13.28
C LEU A 305 16.00 0.59 -14.58
N LYS A 306 16.88 0.42 -15.58
CA LYS A 306 16.69 1.02 -16.90
C LYS A 306 15.45 0.46 -17.62
N GLY A 307 15.28 -0.86 -17.62
CA GLY A 307 14.08 -1.49 -18.20
C GLY A 307 12.78 -1.06 -17.49
N TRP A 308 12.81 -0.91 -16.18
CA TRP A 308 11.67 -0.38 -15.42
C TRP A 308 11.37 1.08 -15.77
N ALA A 309 12.40 1.91 -15.91
CA ALA A 309 12.25 3.29 -16.34
C ALA A 309 11.67 3.41 -17.75
N GLU A 310 12.07 2.54 -18.68
CA GLU A 310 11.47 2.45 -20.02
C GLU A 310 9.99 2.02 -19.96
N GLU A 311 9.69 0.97 -19.19
CA GLU A 311 8.31 0.46 -18.99
C GLU A 311 7.38 1.56 -18.44
N GLN A 312 7.88 2.37 -17.52
CA GLN A 312 7.14 3.44 -16.84
C GLN A 312 7.27 4.82 -17.50
N GLN A 313 8.00 4.90 -18.63
CA GLN A 313 8.30 6.13 -19.39
C GLN A 313 8.89 7.24 -18.51
N LEU A 314 9.94 6.91 -17.74
CA LEU A 314 10.58 7.82 -16.80
C LEU A 314 11.76 8.55 -17.42
N ASP A 315 11.83 9.85 -17.13
CA ASP A 315 13.01 10.68 -17.40
C ASP A 315 13.99 10.64 -16.22
N ILE A 316 13.47 10.44 -15.01
CA ILE A 316 14.25 10.32 -13.78
C ILE A 316 13.72 9.11 -13.00
N ALA A 317 14.60 8.15 -12.75
CA ALA A 317 14.31 6.98 -11.92
C ALA A 317 15.15 7.05 -10.64
N ALA A 318 14.52 6.86 -9.48
CA ALA A 318 15.23 6.80 -8.21
C ALA A 318 14.88 5.56 -7.41
N VAL A 319 15.86 5.06 -6.66
CA VAL A 319 15.73 3.95 -5.72
C VAL A 319 16.15 4.44 -4.35
N MET A 320 15.22 4.38 -3.39
CA MET A 320 15.48 4.70 -1.99
C MET A 320 15.51 3.41 -1.17
N THR A 321 16.64 3.10 -0.56
CA THR A 321 16.73 1.94 0.33
C THR A 321 16.42 2.35 1.78
N VAL A 322 15.88 1.40 2.53
CA VAL A 322 15.70 1.48 3.97
C VAL A 322 16.16 0.16 4.56
N SER A 323 17.09 0.21 5.50
CA SER A 323 17.61 -0.99 6.15
C SER A 323 18.00 -0.71 7.59
N LYS A 324 18.27 -1.77 8.36
CA LYS A 324 18.70 -1.68 9.77
C LYS A 324 19.95 -2.54 10.05
N PRO A 325 21.08 -2.35 9.34
CA PRO A 325 22.29 -3.11 9.62
C PRO A 325 22.73 -2.93 11.07
N GLY A 326 22.87 -4.03 11.81
CA GLY A 326 23.23 -3.99 13.24
C GLY A 326 22.21 -3.24 14.12
N GLY A 327 20.95 -3.12 13.68
CA GLY A 327 19.89 -2.40 14.38
C GLY A 327 19.86 -0.89 14.15
N LEU A 328 20.81 -0.32 13.41
CA LEU A 328 20.86 1.10 13.08
C LEU A 328 20.11 1.39 11.80
N PHE A 329 19.08 2.22 11.87
CA PHE A 329 18.29 2.61 10.71
C PHE A 329 19.11 3.44 9.73
N THR A 330 19.17 3.03 8.46
CA THR A 330 19.93 3.67 7.39
C THR A 330 19.08 3.90 6.15
N ARG A 331 19.45 4.92 5.37
CA ARG A 331 18.87 5.21 4.05
C ARG A 331 19.96 5.40 3.01
N GLU A 332 19.69 4.95 1.81
CA GLU A 332 20.51 5.22 0.63
C GLU A 332 19.61 5.69 -0.50
N LEU A 333 20.16 6.50 -1.38
CA LEU A 333 19.45 7.12 -2.50
C LEU A 333 20.29 6.93 -3.75
N LEU A 334 19.73 6.26 -4.76
CA LEU A 334 20.23 6.27 -6.11
C LEU A 334 19.28 7.09 -6.96
N VAL A 335 19.80 8.01 -7.78
CA VAL A 335 19.02 8.74 -8.79
C VAL A 335 19.70 8.59 -10.14
N TRP A 336 18.92 8.23 -11.15
CA TRP A 336 19.35 8.09 -12.54
C TRP A 336 18.51 9.03 -13.43
N ALA A 337 19.16 10.05 -13.97
CA ALA A 337 18.65 10.90 -15.03
C ALA A 337 18.83 10.20 -16.40
N LEU A 338 17.72 9.76 -16.99
CA LEU A 338 17.65 9.02 -18.26
C LEU A 338 17.11 9.90 -19.41
N GLY A 339 16.31 10.92 -19.11
CA GLY A 339 15.66 11.82 -20.08
C GLY A 339 16.59 12.85 -20.75
N GLY A 340 17.85 12.51 -20.96
CA GLY A 340 18.85 13.39 -21.57
C GLY A 340 19.22 14.61 -20.70
N GLN A 341 19.70 15.67 -21.37
CA GLN A 341 20.34 16.81 -20.71
C GLN A 341 19.43 17.56 -19.72
N ASP A 342 18.12 17.62 -19.96
CA ASP A 342 17.22 18.32 -19.05
C ASP A 342 16.98 17.54 -17.76
N ALA A 343 16.85 16.21 -17.83
CA ALA A 343 16.83 15.35 -16.65
C ALA A 343 18.14 15.47 -15.87
N VAL A 344 19.29 15.48 -16.55
CA VAL A 344 20.61 15.65 -15.90
C VAL A 344 20.71 16.98 -15.16
N LYS A 345 20.29 18.10 -15.78
CA LYS A 345 20.25 19.41 -15.12
C LYS A 345 19.37 19.40 -13.88
N VAL A 346 18.18 18.79 -13.95
CA VAL A 346 17.26 18.68 -12.81
C VAL A 346 17.91 17.91 -11.67
N VAL A 347 18.49 16.73 -11.92
CA VAL A 347 19.10 15.93 -10.85
C VAL A 347 20.33 16.64 -10.27
N LYS A 348 21.17 17.29 -11.09
CA LYS A 348 22.31 18.08 -10.59
C LYS A 348 21.83 19.23 -9.70
N ARG A 349 20.80 19.95 -10.13
CA ARG A 349 20.21 21.04 -9.36
C ARG A 349 19.54 20.57 -8.06
N PHE A 350 18.93 19.39 -8.06
CA PHE A 350 18.41 18.75 -6.85
C PHE A 350 19.54 18.48 -5.84
N VAL A 351 20.67 17.93 -6.29
CA VAL A 351 21.84 17.67 -5.44
C VAL A 351 22.43 18.98 -4.90
N GLU A 352 22.55 20.02 -5.73
CA GLU A 352 23.01 21.35 -5.28
C GLU A 352 22.11 21.97 -4.21
N LYS A 353 20.78 21.88 -4.37
CA LYS A 353 19.81 22.55 -3.49
C LYS A 353 19.54 21.77 -2.20
N ASN A 354 19.57 20.44 -2.26
CA ASN A 354 19.11 19.58 -1.17
C ASN A 354 20.17 18.60 -0.64
N GLY A 355 21.33 18.47 -1.30
CA GLY A 355 22.34 17.48 -0.94
C GLY A 355 22.91 17.64 0.46
N GLU A 356 23.12 18.88 0.91
CA GLU A 356 23.56 19.18 2.27
C GLU A 356 22.47 18.83 3.30
N THR A 357 21.23 19.27 3.06
CA THR A 357 20.07 18.98 3.93
C THR A 357 19.83 17.48 4.09
N LEU A 358 19.97 16.71 3.01
CA LEU A 358 19.80 15.26 3.02
C LEU A 358 21.06 14.52 3.51
N GLY A 359 22.19 15.22 3.66
CA GLY A 359 23.49 14.65 3.99
C GLY A 359 23.92 13.59 2.99
N LEU A 360 23.89 13.89 1.68
CA LEU A 360 24.22 12.93 0.63
C LEU A 360 25.73 12.70 0.56
N ASN A 361 26.17 11.54 1.06
CA ASN A 361 27.55 11.09 0.98
C ASN A 361 27.70 10.00 -0.08
N LYS A 362 28.73 10.08 -0.91
CA LYS A 362 28.97 9.10 -1.99
C LYS A 362 28.93 7.66 -1.47
N TRP A 363 28.11 6.83 -2.10
CA TRP A 363 27.96 5.42 -1.73
C TRP A 363 29.09 4.58 -2.32
N ASN A 364 29.73 3.75 -1.48
CA ASN A 364 30.82 2.82 -1.84
C ASN A 364 31.81 3.35 -2.90
N ASN A 365 32.42 4.53 -2.65
CA ASN A 365 33.36 5.19 -3.57
C ASN A 365 32.83 5.45 -4.99
N GLY A 366 31.51 5.49 -5.17
CA GLY A 366 30.85 5.76 -6.45
C GLY A 366 30.74 4.52 -7.33
N GLU A 367 30.71 3.32 -6.74
CA GLU A 367 30.56 2.08 -7.51
C GLU A 367 29.31 2.07 -8.40
N LEU A 368 28.23 2.74 -7.98
CA LEU A 368 27.00 2.87 -8.77
C LEU A 368 26.93 4.21 -9.54
N ASP A 369 27.94 5.05 -9.50
CA ASP A 369 27.95 6.35 -10.21
C ASP A 369 28.39 6.17 -11.67
N GLU A 370 27.82 6.98 -12.59
CA GLU A 370 28.19 7.02 -14.00
C GLU A 370 27.68 8.30 -14.67
N GLU A 371 28.46 8.93 -15.55
CA GLU A 371 28.03 10.05 -16.40
C GLU A 371 28.48 9.78 -17.84
N GLU A 372 27.58 9.28 -18.67
CA GLU A 372 27.87 8.91 -20.06
C GLU A 372 26.64 9.12 -20.95
N SER A 373 26.87 9.44 -22.23
CA SER A 373 25.82 9.49 -23.26
C SER A 373 24.63 10.41 -22.95
N GLY A 374 24.82 11.44 -22.13
CA GLY A 374 23.76 12.37 -21.73
C GLY A 374 22.85 11.84 -20.61
N GLU A 375 23.22 10.72 -20.00
CA GLU A 375 22.62 10.19 -18.77
C GLU A 375 23.56 10.49 -17.59
N TRP A 376 22.98 10.63 -16.39
CA TRP A 376 23.76 10.73 -15.16
C TRP A 376 23.12 9.90 -14.05
N ARG A 377 23.91 9.01 -13.46
CA ARG A 377 23.54 8.20 -12.32
C ARG A 377 24.48 8.50 -11.16
N ALA A 378 23.92 8.68 -9.98
CA ALA A 378 24.68 8.83 -8.76
C ALA A 378 23.96 8.17 -7.58
N CYS A 379 24.76 7.61 -6.67
CA CYS A 379 24.29 6.90 -5.50
C CYS A 379 24.93 7.43 -4.22
N TRP A 380 24.12 7.57 -3.18
CA TRP A 380 24.53 8.16 -1.91
C TRP A 380 24.03 7.35 -0.71
N ARG A 381 24.82 7.32 0.35
CA ARG A 381 24.31 7.16 1.72
C ARG A 381 23.65 8.47 2.11
N GLN A 382 22.39 8.41 2.52
CA GLN A 382 21.62 9.57 2.96
C GLN A 382 21.69 9.66 4.48
N MET A 383 22.46 10.62 5.00
CA MET A 383 22.69 10.73 6.45
C MET A 383 21.48 11.29 7.20
N ASP A 384 20.64 12.11 6.57
CA ASP A 384 19.34 12.44 7.12
C ASP A 384 18.37 11.27 6.94
N VAL A 385 18.25 10.45 7.98
CA VAL A 385 17.36 9.29 7.97
C VAL A 385 15.88 9.65 8.13
N GLY A 386 15.56 10.91 8.46
CA GLY A 386 14.18 11.39 8.58
C GLY A 386 13.49 11.60 7.23
N SER A 387 14.25 12.02 6.21
CA SER A 387 13.71 12.28 4.87
C SER A 387 13.41 10.99 4.10
N SER A 388 12.14 10.62 4.08
CA SER A 388 11.62 9.51 3.27
C SER A 388 11.30 9.96 1.83
N ARG A 389 10.72 9.05 1.03
CA ARG A 389 10.10 9.40 -0.27
C ARG A 389 9.11 10.58 -0.15
N LYS A 390 8.43 10.73 0.99
CA LYS A 390 7.50 11.86 1.24
C LYS A 390 8.21 13.23 1.30
N GLN A 391 9.53 13.27 1.52
CA GLN A 391 10.35 14.48 1.52
C GLN A 391 11.17 14.60 0.22
N VAL A 392 11.81 13.50 -0.20
CA VAL A 392 12.67 13.49 -1.39
C VAL A 392 11.87 13.70 -2.69
N ALA A 393 10.67 13.12 -2.80
CA ALA A 393 9.84 13.30 -3.99
C ALA A 393 9.43 14.77 -4.20
N PRO A 394 8.87 15.50 -3.20
CA PRO A 394 8.63 16.93 -3.34
C PRO A 394 9.86 17.75 -3.73
N MET A 395 11.03 17.47 -3.14
CA MET A 395 12.27 18.18 -3.47
C MET A 395 12.69 18.01 -4.94
N LEU A 396 12.63 16.80 -5.49
CA LEU A 396 12.88 16.54 -6.91
C LEU A 396 11.84 17.22 -7.80
N ARG A 397 10.56 17.09 -7.45
CA ARG A 397 9.43 17.66 -8.21
C ARG A 397 9.45 19.18 -8.22
N GLU A 398 9.87 19.82 -7.14
CA GLU A 398 10.04 21.27 -7.08
C GLU A 398 11.06 21.73 -8.14
N VAL A 399 12.21 21.06 -8.22
CA VAL A 399 13.23 21.36 -9.22
C VAL A 399 12.73 21.08 -10.65
N MET A 400 11.98 19.99 -10.87
CA MET A 400 11.33 19.72 -12.17
C MET A 400 10.41 20.87 -12.61
N LYS A 401 9.62 21.42 -11.68
CA LYS A 401 8.73 22.57 -11.96
C LYS A 401 9.48 23.87 -12.22
N GLU A 402 10.61 24.09 -11.54
CA GLU A 402 11.49 25.23 -11.79
C GLU A 402 12.10 25.15 -13.19
N SER A 403 12.58 23.97 -13.59
CA SER A 403 13.18 23.76 -14.91
C SER A 403 12.21 23.92 -16.07
N ALA A 404 10.91 23.65 -15.86
CA ALA A 404 9.88 23.89 -16.89
C ALA A 404 9.58 25.40 -17.14
N LYS A 405 10.09 26.29 -16.28
CA LYS A 405 9.95 27.75 -16.40
C LYS A 405 11.21 28.44 -16.98
N LEU A 406 12.27 27.67 -17.19
CA LEU A 406 13.49 28.08 -17.89
C LEU A 406 13.36 27.75 -19.37
#